data_AF-A0A6N7VDB8-F1
#
_entry.id   AF-A0A6N7VDB8-F1
#
_cell.length_a   1.000
_cell.length_b   1.000
_cell.length_c   1.000
_cell.angle_alpha   90.00
_cell.angle_beta   90.00
_cell.angle_gamma   90.00
#
_symmetry.space_group_name_H-M   'P 1'
#
loop_
_entity.id
_entity.type
_entity.pdbx_description
1 polymer ?
#
loop_
_entity_poly.entity_id
_entity_poly.type
_entity_poly.pdbx_seq_one_letter_code
_entity_poly.pdbx_strand_id
1 'polypeptide(L)'
;MKKKVLLISAVVIVTIYVFTYFGGFTTSKSLDVNEFKAYAKSVDEISTPQEYNIIALGEATHGNKKFQQLKLEVFKKLVDEHRVHSFALEGDFGGCEEVNQYIHGGEGTLKEIVQKIGFQIYKTEEMMQLIEYMWGYNDDAEEEQLNFYGFDMQRIRYSFNALKKECIAEGVNLSFLDTFIIDGQWNQNYSYEEKKRFTDEIKKDIRIERV
;
A
#
# COMPACT_ATOMS: atom_id res chain seq x y z
N MET A 1 41.67 -30.55 -1.61
CA MET A 1 40.72 -29.59 -2.22
C MET A 1 39.72 -30.24 -3.17
N LYS A 2 40.14 -30.98 -4.21
CA LYS A 2 39.23 -31.59 -5.21
C LYS A 2 38.07 -32.43 -4.64
N LYS A 3 38.32 -33.28 -3.62
CA LYS A 3 37.27 -34.11 -2.98
C LYS A 3 36.20 -33.30 -2.23
N LYS A 4 36.59 -32.19 -1.58
CA LYS A 4 35.64 -31.31 -0.87
C LYS A 4 34.77 -30.52 -1.85
N VAL A 5 35.35 -30.08 -2.96
CA VAL A 5 34.61 -29.42 -4.06
C VAL A 5 33.59 -30.37 -4.67
N LEU A 6 33.99 -31.63 -4.95
CA LEU A 6 33.09 -32.64 -5.51
C LEU A 6 31.89 -32.94 -4.60
N LEU A 7 32.13 -33.02 -3.29
CA LEU A 7 31.09 -33.28 -2.29
C LEU A 7 30.08 -32.12 -2.20
N ILE A 8 30.57 -30.88 -2.20
CA ILE A 8 29.71 -29.68 -2.18
C ILE A 8 28.87 -29.61 -3.45
N SER A 9 29.46 -29.85 -4.62
CA SER A 9 28.72 -29.90 -5.89
C SER A 9 27.65 -30.98 -5.88
N ALA A 10 27.94 -32.17 -5.35
CA ALA A 10 26.97 -33.26 -5.25
C ALA A 10 25.79 -32.88 -4.33
N VAL A 11 26.06 -32.25 -3.18
CA VAL A 11 25.00 -31.78 -2.26
C VAL A 11 24.13 -30.73 -2.94
N VAL A 12 24.73 -29.73 -3.62
CA VAL A 12 23.97 -28.71 -4.34
C VAL A 12 23.09 -29.31 -5.43
N ILE A 13 23.60 -30.28 -6.20
CA ILE A 13 22.82 -30.97 -7.24
C ILE A 13 21.67 -31.76 -6.62
N VAL A 14 21.91 -32.48 -5.53
CA VAL A 14 20.87 -33.22 -4.82
C VAL A 14 19.84 -32.27 -4.22
N THR A 15 20.25 -31.14 -3.66
CA THR A 15 19.32 -30.12 -3.14
C THR A 15 18.49 -29.49 -4.25
N ILE A 16 19.08 -29.15 -5.40
CA ILE A 16 18.33 -28.66 -6.58
C ILE A 16 17.37 -29.73 -7.09
N TYR A 17 17.81 -30.98 -7.17
CA TYR A 17 16.97 -32.10 -7.61
C TYR A 17 15.81 -32.33 -6.66
N VAL A 18 16.05 -32.37 -5.34
CA VAL A 18 15.00 -32.49 -4.33
C VAL A 18 14.06 -31.28 -4.38
N PHE A 19 14.58 -30.07 -4.53
CA PHE A 19 13.79 -28.83 -4.61
C PHE A 19 12.92 -28.76 -5.86
N THR A 20 13.41 -29.25 -7.01
CA THR A 20 12.66 -29.31 -8.27
C THR A 20 11.66 -30.48 -8.30
N TYR A 21 12.03 -31.63 -7.72
CA TYR A 21 11.19 -32.83 -7.68
C TYR A 21 10.07 -32.75 -6.64
N PHE A 22 10.37 -32.23 -5.44
CA PHE A 22 9.39 -32.07 -4.36
C PHE A 22 8.78 -30.67 -4.29
N GLY A 23 9.14 -29.78 -5.23
CA GLY A 23 8.46 -28.51 -5.45
C GLY A 23 8.56 -27.54 -4.28
N GLY A 24 9.68 -26.83 -4.18
CA GLY A 24 9.80 -25.66 -3.31
C GLY A 24 8.82 -24.51 -3.61
N PHE A 25 8.04 -24.63 -4.69
CA PHE A 25 6.85 -23.84 -4.97
C PHE A 25 5.81 -24.79 -5.59
N THR A 26 5.01 -25.45 -4.76
CA THR A 26 3.83 -26.16 -5.27
C THR A 26 2.88 -25.09 -5.81
N THR A 27 2.69 -25.05 -7.12
CA THR A 27 1.42 -24.60 -7.68
C THR A 27 0.62 -25.87 -7.83
N SER A 28 -0.51 -25.97 -7.13
CA SER A 28 -1.54 -26.95 -7.46
C SER A 28 -1.87 -26.89 -8.96
N LYS A 29 -2.68 -27.81 -9.49
CA LYS A 29 -3.19 -27.67 -10.86
C LYS A 29 -3.67 -26.22 -11.05
N SER A 30 -3.07 -25.52 -12.01
CA SER A 30 -3.53 -24.18 -12.38
C SER A 30 -5.01 -24.27 -12.72
N LEU A 31 -5.80 -23.30 -12.26
CA LEU A 31 -7.22 -23.22 -12.54
C LEU A 31 -7.48 -23.28 -14.06
N ASP A 32 -8.58 -23.93 -14.46
CA ASP A 32 -8.96 -23.99 -15.87
C ASP A 32 -9.38 -22.60 -16.34
N VAL A 33 -8.62 -22.05 -17.29
CA VAL A 33 -8.87 -20.71 -17.84
C VAL A 33 -10.21 -20.65 -18.57
N ASN A 34 -10.69 -21.76 -19.14
CA ASN A 34 -11.98 -21.81 -19.81
C ASN A 34 -13.14 -21.78 -18.82
N GLU A 35 -12.97 -22.38 -17.64
CA GLU A 35 -13.93 -22.26 -16.54
C GLU A 35 -14.02 -20.80 -16.07
N PHE A 36 -12.88 -20.13 -15.86
CA PHE A 36 -12.87 -18.71 -15.47
C PHE A 36 -13.46 -17.77 -16.51
N LYS A 37 -13.25 -18.05 -17.80
CA LYS A 37 -13.84 -17.25 -18.88
C LYS A 37 -15.36 -17.18 -18.80
N ALA A 38 -16.03 -18.19 -18.25
CA ALA A 38 -17.48 -18.17 -18.07
C ALA A 38 -17.95 -17.12 -17.04
N TYR A 39 -17.07 -16.71 -16.12
CA TYR A 39 -17.34 -15.71 -15.09
C TYR A 39 -16.70 -14.34 -15.38
N ALA A 40 -15.77 -14.29 -16.33
CA ALA A 40 -15.10 -13.06 -16.72
C ALA A 40 -16.08 -12.12 -17.44
N LYS A 41 -16.12 -10.87 -16.99
CA LYS A 41 -16.86 -9.78 -17.63
C LYS A 41 -15.91 -8.64 -17.96
N SER A 42 -16.28 -7.82 -18.93
CA SER A 42 -15.56 -6.56 -19.17
C SER A 42 -15.78 -5.57 -18.03
N VAL A 43 -14.90 -4.57 -17.92
CA VAL A 43 -15.03 -3.48 -16.94
C VAL A 43 -16.32 -2.69 -17.19
N ASP A 44 -16.72 -2.51 -18.44
CA ASP A 44 -17.94 -1.79 -18.82
C ASP A 44 -19.22 -2.48 -18.33
N GLU A 45 -19.16 -3.79 -18.09
CA GLU A 45 -20.27 -4.59 -17.56
C GLU A 45 -20.28 -4.66 -16.02
N ILE A 46 -19.33 -4.02 -15.35
CA ILE A 46 -19.34 -3.93 -13.88
C ILE A 46 -20.53 -3.10 -13.46
N SER A 47 -21.35 -3.67 -12.59
CA SER A 47 -22.44 -2.99 -11.91
C SER A 47 -22.40 -3.38 -10.46
N THR A 48 -22.49 -2.37 -9.58
CA THR A 48 -22.65 -2.58 -8.14
C THR A 48 -23.99 -1.99 -7.68
N PRO A 49 -24.68 -2.55 -6.68
CA PRO A 49 -25.88 -1.91 -6.09
C PRO A 49 -25.56 -0.57 -5.40
N GLN A 50 -26.46 0.42 -5.45
CA GLN A 50 -26.22 1.77 -4.90
C GLN A 50 -26.22 1.81 -3.36
N GLU A 51 -26.82 0.82 -2.72
CA GLU A 51 -26.85 0.69 -1.26
C GLU A 51 -25.47 0.31 -0.65
N TYR A 52 -24.50 -0.08 -1.48
CA TYR A 52 -23.17 -0.45 -1.02
C TYR A 52 -22.24 0.75 -0.98
N ASN A 53 -21.79 1.09 0.23
CA ASN A 53 -20.84 2.18 0.48
C ASN A 53 -19.37 1.77 0.32
N ILE A 54 -19.09 0.47 0.25
CA ILE A 54 -17.73 -0.08 0.17
C ILE A 54 -17.69 -1.13 -0.94
N ILE A 55 -16.77 -0.96 -1.88
CA ILE A 55 -16.48 -1.90 -2.96
C ILE A 55 -15.05 -2.41 -2.75
N ALA A 56 -14.91 -3.71 -2.49
CA ALA A 56 -13.61 -4.34 -2.32
C ALA A 56 -13.13 -4.93 -3.66
N LEU A 57 -11.93 -4.55 -4.10
CA LEU A 57 -11.30 -5.05 -5.33
C LEU A 57 -10.01 -5.79 -4.99
N GLY A 58 -10.02 -7.11 -5.13
CA GLY A 58 -8.83 -7.95 -4.96
C GLY A 58 -8.03 -8.11 -6.25
N GLU A 59 -6.74 -8.41 -6.11
CA GLU A 59 -5.85 -8.82 -7.21
C GLU A 59 -5.33 -10.23 -6.95
N ALA A 60 -5.23 -11.06 -8.00
CA ALA A 60 -4.80 -12.45 -7.83
C ALA A 60 -3.31 -12.57 -7.44
N THR A 61 -2.50 -11.56 -7.78
CA THR A 61 -1.08 -11.49 -7.48
C THR A 61 -0.63 -10.03 -7.38
N HIS A 62 0.30 -9.73 -6.46
CA HIS A 62 0.99 -8.45 -6.42
C HIS A 62 2.00 -8.26 -7.56
N GLY A 63 2.28 -7.00 -7.91
CA GLY A 63 3.33 -6.64 -8.87
C GLY A 63 3.01 -6.97 -10.34
N ASN A 64 1.75 -7.28 -10.66
CA ASN A 64 1.31 -7.53 -12.03
C ASN A 64 0.83 -6.22 -12.68
N LYS A 65 1.51 -5.81 -13.75
CA LYS A 65 1.17 -4.62 -14.55
C LYS A 65 -0.31 -4.59 -14.97
N LYS A 66 -0.85 -5.70 -15.47
CA LYS A 66 -2.24 -5.76 -15.97
C LYS A 66 -3.26 -5.57 -14.85
N PHE A 67 -2.99 -6.08 -13.65
CA PHE A 67 -3.89 -5.84 -12.51
C PHE A 67 -3.86 -4.39 -12.03
N GLN A 68 -2.72 -3.71 -12.10
CA GLN A 68 -2.66 -2.28 -11.78
C GLN A 68 -3.37 -1.42 -12.83
N GLN A 69 -3.25 -1.77 -14.12
CA GLN A 69 -4.03 -1.13 -15.18
C GLN A 69 -5.53 -1.36 -14.99
N LEU A 70 -5.94 -2.61 -14.74
CA LEU A 70 -7.34 -2.95 -14.49
C LEU A 70 -7.91 -2.21 -13.26
N LYS A 71 -7.11 -2.07 -12.20
CA LYS A 71 -7.48 -1.30 -11.01
C LYS A 71 -7.82 0.15 -11.35
N LEU A 72 -7.03 0.80 -12.21
CA LEU A 72 -7.33 2.15 -12.69
C LEU A 72 -8.60 2.18 -13.56
N GLU A 73 -8.76 1.24 -14.49
CA GLU A 73 -9.95 1.17 -15.35
C GLU A 73 -11.25 0.98 -14.55
N VAL A 74 -11.23 0.06 -13.58
CA VAL A 74 -12.36 -0.17 -12.66
C VAL A 74 -12.63 1.07 -11.82
N PHE A 75 -11.58 1.72 -11.29
CA PHE A 75 -11.75 2.92 -10.48
C PHE A 75 -12.37 4.08 -11.27
N LYS A 76 -11.89 4.34 -12.49
CA LYS A 76 -12.48 5.35 -13.40
C LYS A 76 -13.96 5.10 -13.63
N LYS A 77 -14.35 3.87 -13.96
CA LYS A 77 -15.76 3.50 -14.17
C LYS A 77 -16.63 3.82 -12.95
N LEU A 78 -16.15 3.53 -11.75
CA LEU A 78 -16.89 3.77 -10.52
C LEU A 78 -16.96 5.27 -10.17
N VAL A 79 -15.92 6.04 -10.47
CA VAL A 79 -15.90 7.51 -10.30
C VAL A 79 -16.88 8.16 -11.29
N ASP A 80 -16.84 7.77 -12.56
CA ASP A 80 -17.71 8.32 -13.62
C ASP A 80 -19.21 8.03 -13.37
N GLU A 81 -19.52 6.93 -12.68
CA GLU A 81 -20.88 6.61 -12.24
C GLU A 81 -21.29 7.37 -10.95
N HIS A 82 -20.45 8.28 -10.45
CA HIS A 82 -20.61 9.04 -9.20
C HIS A 82 -20.84 8.13 -7.98
N ARG A 83 -20.07 7.06 -7.88
CA ARG A 83 -20.24 6.04 -6.81
C ARG A 83 -19.16 6.05 -5.76
N VAL A 84 -17.96 6.52 -6.13
CA VAL A 84 -16.78 6.45 -5.26
C VAL A 84 -16.02 7.76 -5.34
N HIS A 85 -15.71 8.30 -4.17
CA HIS A 85 -14.84 9.47 -3.99
C HIS A 85 -13.61 9.14 -3.16
N SER A 86 -13.44 7.85 -2.79
CA SER A 86 -12.37 7.39 -1.92
C SER A 86 -11.74 6.14 -2.50
N PHE A 87 -10.43 6.19 -2.73
CA PHE A 87 -9.61 5.07 -3.13
C PHE A 87 -8.75 4.63 -1.96
N ALA A 88 -8.95 3.40 -1.47
CA ALA A 88 -8.19 2.85 -0.36
C ALA A 88 -7.28 1.72 -0.84
N LEU A 89 -5.97 1.86 -0.63
CA LEU A 89 -4.94 0.90 -1.01
C LEU A 89 -4.45 0.12 0.21
N GLU A 90 -4.12 -1.15 0.01
CA GLU A 90 -3.31 -1.95 0.95
C GLU A 90 -1.86 -1.46 0.94
N GLY A 91 -1.67 -0.20 1.32
CA GLY A 91 -0.40 0.51 1.43
C GLY A 91 -0.30 1.22 2.78
N ASP A 92 0.92 1.57 3.19
CA ASP A 92 1.17 2.16 4.50
C ASP A 92 0.45 3.50 4.65
N PHE A 93 -0.30 3.70 5.75
CA PHE A 93 -1.16 4.87 6.00
C PHE A 93 -0.49 6.21 5.61
N GLY A 94 0.62 6.56 6.27
CA GLY A 94 1.24 7.86 6.03
C GLY A 94 1.87 7.99 4.65
N GLY A 95 2.26 6.88 4.03
CA GLY A 95 2.77 6.90 2.66
C GLY A 95 1.68 7.24 1.64
N CYS A 96 0.47 6.75 1.91
CA CYS A 96 -0.72 7.05 1.12
C CYS A 96 -1.30 8.44 1.44
N GLU A 97 -1.15 8.93 2.68
CA GLU A 97 -1.50 10.31 3.03
C GLU A 97 -0.66 11.33 2.24
N GLU A 98 0.62 11.04 1.99
CA GLU A 98 1.45 11.90 1.13
C GLU A 98 0.91 11.96 -0.32
N VAL A 99 0.31 10.86 -0.80
CA VAL A 99 -0.39 10.83 -2.09
C VAL A 99 -1.66 11.67 -2.01
N ASN A 100 -2.42 11.54 -0.93
CA ASN A 100 -3.65 12.31 -0.71
C ASN A 100 -3.38 13.82 -0.72
N GLN A 101 -2.36 14.27 0.00
CA GLN A 101 -1.95 15.67 -0.01
C GLN A 101 -1.55 16.12 -1.41
N TYR A 102 -0.80 15.30 -2.16
CA TYR A 102 -0.40 15.61 -3.53
C TYR A 102 -1.60 15.80 -4.49
N ILE A 103 -2.59 14.90 -4.46
CA ILE A 103 -3.79 15.02 -5.31
C ILE A 103 -4.70 16.21 -4.92
N HIS A 104 -4.47 16.82 -3.76
CA HIS A 104 -5.15 18.03 -3.27
C HIS A 104 -4.30 19.30 -3.42
N GLY A 105 -3.30 19.29 -4.32
CA GLY A 105 -2.46 20.46 -4.61
C GLY A 105 -1.22 20.61 -3.70
N GLY A 106 -0.87 19.56 -2.96
CA GLY A 106 0.35 19.50 -2.15
C GLY A 106 1.63 19.52 -2.98
N GLU A 107 2.76 19.75 -2.31
CA GLU A 107 4.06 19.89 -2.95
C GLU A 107 4.70 18.55 -3.36
N GLY A 108 5.63 18.63 -4.31
CA GLY A 108 6.45 17.51 -4.77
C GLY A 108 6.12 17.05 -6.19
N THR A 109 6.94 16.15 -6.72
CA THR A 109 6.69 15.53 -8.03
C THR A 109 6.00 14.19 -7.87
N LEU A 110 5.17 13.80 -8.85
CA LEU A 110 4.52 12.48 -8.91
C LEU A 110 5.50 11.32 -8.66
N LYS A 111 6.71 11.42 -9.25
CA LYS A 111 7.76 10.43 -9.08
C LYS A 111 8.30 10.34 -7.66
N GLU A 112 8.36 11.44 -6.91
CA GLU A 112 8.76 11.41 -5.50
C GLU A 112 7.64 10.85 -4.63
N ILE A 113 6.40 11.26 -4.89
CA ILE A 113 5.22 10.88 -4.11
C ILE A 113 4.95 9.38 -4.20
N VAL A 114 5.02 8.78 -5.40
CA VAL A 114 4.81 7.32 -5.55
C VAL A 114 5.83 6.50 -4.74
N GLN A 115 7.04 7.03 -4.50
CA GLN A 115 8.05 6.33 -3.69
C GLN A 115 7.68 6.26 -2.20
N LYS A 116 6.72 7.09 -1.76
CA LYS A 116 6.31 7.21 -0.36
C LYS A 116 5.26 6.18 0.07
N ILE A 117 4.52 5.55 -0.86
CA ILE A 117 3.49 4.50 -0.61
C ILE A 117 4.02 3.27 0.20
N GLY A 118 5.34 3.18 0.38
CA GLY A 118 5.98 2.27 1.31
C GLY A 118 6.41 0.97 0.65
N PHE A 119 5.47 0.26 0.01
CA PHE A 119 5.73 -1.02 -0.65
C PHE A 119 6.29 -0.86 -2.06
N GLN A 120 7.35 -1.62 -2.37
CA GLN A 120 8.00 -1.59 -3.69
C GLN A 120 7.05 -1.98 -4.83
N ILE A 121 6.05 -2.83 -4.57
CA ILE A 121 5.08 -3.31 -5.55
C ILE A 121 4.18 -2.19 -6.13
N TYR A 122 4.08 -1.05 -5.44
CA TYR A 122 3.29 0.11 -5.88
C TYR A 122 4.16 1.25 -6.44
N LYS A 123 5.48 1.08 -6.48
CA LYS A 123 6.40 2.10 -7.02
C LYS A 123 6.57 1.90 -8.52
N THR A 124 5.46 2.07 -9.22
CA THR A 124 5.29 1.69 -10.63
C THR A 124 4.74 2.85 -11.45
N GLU A 125 4.91 2.77 -12.77
CA GLU A 125 4.29 3.70 -13.71
C GLU A 125 2.76 3.60 -13.67
N GLU A 126 2.20 2.40 -13.48
CA GLU A 126 0.75 2.19 -13.41
C GLU A 126 0.14 2.84 -12.16
N MET A 127 0.84 2.83 -11.02
CA MET A 127 0.38 3.56 -9.83
C MET A 127 0.50 5.07 -10.04
N MET A 128 1.56 5.56 -10.71
CA MET A 128 1.67 6.97 -11.07
C MET A 128 0.51 7.41 -11.98
N GLN A 129 0.11 6.59 -12.95
CA GLN A 129 -1.05 6.87 -13.81
C GLN A 129 -2.37 6.97 -13.03
N LEU A 130 -2.54 6.16 -11.98
CA LEU A 130 -3.70 6.24 -11.10
C LEU A 130 -3.71 7.54 -10.30
N ILE A 131 -2.56 7.91 -9.71
CA ILE A 131 -2.41 9.15 -8.94
C ILE A 131 -2.60 10.38 -9.83
N GLU A 132 -2.03 10.38 -11.04
CA GLU A 132 -2.17 11.46 -12.02
C GLU A 132 -3.63 11.63 -12.46
N TYR A 133 -4.37 10.54 -12.65
CA TYR A 133 -5.81 10.59 -12.90
C TYR A 133 -6.56 11.26 -11.74
N MET A 134 -6.25 10.89 -10.50
CA MET A 134 -6.90 11.47 -9.32
C MET A 134 -6.58 12.95 -9.15
N TRP A 135 -5.31 13.33 -9.35
CA TRP A 135 -4.88 14.72 -9.34
C TRP A 135 -5.61 15.54 -10.41
N GLY A 136 -5.65 15.05 -11.66
CA GLY A 136 -6.35 15.72 -12.75
C GLY A 136 -7.86 15.84 -12.52
N TYR A 137 -8.50 14.83 -11.95
CA TYR A 137 -9.91 14.91 -11.57
C TYR A 137 -10.14 16.01 -10.52
N ASN A 138 -9.28 16.08 -9.49
CA ASN A 138 -9.42 17.04 -8.40
C ASN A 138 -9.12 18.49 -8.80
N ASP A 139 -8.30 18.71 -9.84
CA ASP A 139 -8.00 20.04 -10.38
C ASP A 139 -9.25 20.69 -11.00
N ASP A 140 -10.14 19.87 -11.59
CA ASP A 140 -11.38 20.32 -12.23
C ASP A 140 -12.61 20.28 -11.29
N ALA A 141 -12.55 19.55 -10.16
CA ALA A 141 -13.69 19.29 -9.30
C ALA A 141 -13.89 20.37 -8.21
N GLU A 142 -15.05 21.04 -8.23
CA GLU A 142 -15.45 22.01 -7.18
C GLU A 142 -16.03 21.34 -5.92
N GLU A 143 -16.71 20.20 -6.09
CA GLU A 143 -17.29 19.39 -5.01
C GLU A 143 -16.96 17.90 -5.24
N GLU A 144 -17.03 17.07 -4.20
CA GLU A 144 -16.83 15.61 -4.28
C GLU A 144 -15.46 15.15 -4.82
N GLN A 145 -14.40 15.87 -4.45
CA GLN A 145 -13.02 15.51 -4.78
C GLN A 145 -12.66 14.08 -4.33
N LEU A 146 -11.78 13.44 -5.11
CA LEU A 146 -11.25 12.12 -4.81
C LEU A 146 -10.24 12.18 -3.66
N ASN A 147 -10.26 11.14 -2.83
CA ASN A 147 -9.35 10.98 -1.70
C ASN A 147 -8.58 9.66 -1.82
N PHE A 148 -7.33 9.67 -1.39
CA PHE A 148 -6.45 8.51 -1.40
C PHE A 148 -6.12 8.07 0.02
N TYR A 149 -6.36 6.81 0.35
CA TYR A 149 -6.12 6.26 1.68
C TYR A 149 -5.23 5.03 1.63
N GLY A 150 -4.45 4.84 2.70
CA GLY A 150 -3.71 3.62 2.98
C GLY A 150 -4.22 3.01 4.27
N PHE A 151 -4.44 1.70 4.29
CA PHE A 151 -4.93 1.00 5.49
C PHE A 151 -3.94 -0.03 6.05
N ASP A 152 -2.72 -0.08 5.54
CA ASP A 152 -1.66 -0.92 6.10
C ASP A 152 -0.79 -0.14 7.11
N MET A 153 -0.11 -0.89 7.98
CA MET A 153 0.66 -0.38 9.13
C MET A 153 2.00 -1.09 9.31
N GLN A 154 2.58 -1.63 8.23
CA GLN A 154 3.84 -2.38 8.29
C GLN A 154 5.07 -1.47 8.38
N ARG A 155 5.05 -0.30 7.72
CA ARG A 155 6.12 0.70 7.80
C ARG A 155 5.59 1.96 8.45
N ILE A 156 6.45 2.54 9.28
CA ILE A 156 6.04 3.61 10.18
C ILE A 156 6.55 4.98 9.74
N ARG A 157 7.54 5.06 8.84
CA ARG A 157 8.26 6.30 8.52
C ARG A 157 7.33 7.48 8.22
N TYR A 158 6.49 7.35 7.19
CA TYR A 158 5.62 8.45 6.79
C TYR A 158 4.42 8.61 7.72
N SER A 159 3.95 7.54 8.36
CA SER A 159 2.91 7.65 9.40
C SER A 159 3.38 8.46 10.61
N PHE A 160 4.65 8.31 10.99
CA PHE A 160 5.28 9.15 12.01
C PHE A 160 5.51 10.58 11.54
N ASN A 161 5.87 10.80 10.27
CA ASN A 161 5.98 12.15 9.74
C ASN A 161 4.64 12.89 9.81
N ALA A 162 3.55 12.24 9.40
CA ALA A 162 2.20 12.77 9.49
C ALA A 162 1.82 13.08 10.95
N LEU A 163 2.01 12.12 11.86
CA LEU A 163 1.76 12.33 13.29
C LEU A 163 2.59 13.49 13.87
N LYS A 164 3.89 13.57 13.49
CA LYS A 164 4.79 14.61 13.97
C LYS A 164 4.34 15.99 13.50
N LYS A 165 3.91 16.12 12.24
CA LYS A 165 3.36 17.36 11.67
C LYS A 165 2.15 17.84 12.47
N GLU A 166 1.16 16.97 12.68
CA GLU A 166 -0.07 17.31 13.41
C GLU A 166 0.20 17.65 14.88
N CYS A 167 1.00 16.85 15.57
CA CYS A 167 1.37 17.11 16.96
C CYS A 167 2.10 18.45 17.14
N ILE A 168 2.99 18.84 16.21
CA ILE A 168 3.65 20.16 16.26
C ILE A 168 2.64 21.29 16.07
N ALA A 169 1.68 21.12 15.14
CA ALA A 169 0.63 22.11 14.92
C ALA A 169 -0.24 22.34 16.18
N GLU A 170 -0.48 21.28 16.96
CA GLU A 170 -1.20 21.30 18.23
C GLU A 170 -0.32 21.70 19.45
N GLY A 171 0.95 22.04 19.23
CA GLY A 171 1.87 22.45 20.30
C GLY A 171 2.29 21.32 21.25
N VAL A 172 2.13 20.05 20.84
CA VAL A 172 2.58 18.89 21.60
C VAL A 172 4.11 18.82 21.55
N ASN A 173 4.75 18.63 22.71
CA ASN A 173 6.20 18.46 22.76
C ASN A 173 6.59 17.07 22.25
N LEU A 174 7.40 17.00 21.20
CA LEU A 174 7.86 15.76 20.57
C LEU A 174 9.37 15.54 20.70
N SER A 175 10.06 16.22 21.62
CA SER A 175 11.52 16.11 21.74
C SER A 175 11.99 14.68 22.05
N PHE A 176 11.09 13.83 22.58
CA PHE A 176 11.37 12.43 22.88
C PHE A 176 11.17 11.49 21.69
N LEU A 177 10.39 11.88 20.67
CA LEU A 177 10.05 11.02 19.52
C LEU A 177 11.29 10.57 18.73
N ASP A 178 12.27 11.46 18.57
CA ASP A 178 13.52 11.17 17.86
C ASP A 178 14.38 10.12 18.61
N THR A 179 14.05 9.81 19.88
CA THR A 179 14.68 8.72 20.64
C THR A 179 14.06 7.36 20.30
N PHE A 180 12.75 7.33 20.02
CA PHE A 180 12.01 6.09 19.74
C PHE A 180 11.98 5.73 18.25
N ILE A 181 12.20 6.72 17.38
CA ILE A 181 12.18 6.55 15.94
C ILE A 181 13.52 7.00 15.37
N ILE A 182 14.31 6.05 14.87
CA ILE A 182 15.61 6.31 14.24
C ILE A 182 15.46 5.97 12.77
N ASP A 183 15.77 6.94 11.91
CA ASP A 183 15.64 6.81 10.45
C ASP A 183 14.26 6.29 10.01
N GLY A 184 13.18 6.72 10.66
CA GLY A 184 11.82 6.29 10.34
C GLY A 184 11.52 4.82 10.64
N GLN A 185 12.31 4.21 11.53
CA GLN A 185 12.11 2.86 12.07
C GLN A 185 12.07 2.90 13.59
N TRP A 186 11.38 1.93 14.18
CA TRP A 186 11.38 1.77 15.63
C TRP A 186 12.81 1.56 16.12
N ASN A 187 13.20 2.30 17.15
CA ASN A 187 14.44 2.06 17.86
C ASN A 187 14.38 0.66 18.49
N GLN A 188 15.32 -0.19 18.10
CA GLN A 188 15.36 -1.60 18.50
C GLN A 188 15.83 -1.80 19.94
N ASN A 189 16.36 -0.75 20.59
CA ASN A 189 16.74 -0.79 21.99
C ASN A 189 15.54 -0.78 22.95
N TYR A 190 14.33 -0.51 22.45
CA TYR A 190 13.10 -0.51 23.23
C TYR A 190 12.26 -1.76 22.94
N SER A 191 11.74 -2.36 24.01
CA SER A 191 10.76 -3.44 23.95
C SER A 191 9.42 -2.98 23.36
N TYR A 192 8.57 -3.94 22.99
CA TYR A 192 7.21 -3.66 22.54
C TYR A 192 6.40 -2.89 23.60
N GLU A 193 6.50 -3.27 24.87
CA GLU A 193 5.76 -2.61 25.96
C GLU A 193 6.20 -1.15 26.16
N GLU A 194 7.50 -0.86 26.02
CA GLU A 194 8.00 0.51 26.06
C GLU A 194 7.48 1.35 24.88
N LYS A 195 7.50 0.80 23.67
CA LYS A 195 6.94 1.44 22.45
C LYS A 195 5.44 1.68 22.56
N LYS A 196 4.71 0.72 23.15
CA LYS A 196 3.27 0.83 23.40
C LYS A 196 2.95 1.90 24.44
N ARG A 197 3.65 1.90 25.57
CA ARG A 197 3.48 2.93 26.61
C ARG A 197 3.72 4.33 26.04
N PHE A 198 4.77 4.47 25.23
CA PHE A 198 5.09 5.72 24.52
C PHE A 198 3.94 6.19 23.62
N THR A 199 3.38 5.31 22.79
CA THR A 199 2.25 5.67 21.91
C THR A 199 0.99 6.01 22.71
N ASP A 200 0.77 5.37 23.86
CA ASP A 200 -0.33 5.69 24.76
C ASP A 200 -0.15 7.03 25.50
N GLU A 201 1.08 7.47 25.76
CA GLU A 201 1.37 8.81 26.28
C GLU A 201 1.04 9.89 25.24
N ILE A 202 1.48 9.74 23.98
CA ILE A 202 1.14 10.66 22.88
C ILE A 202 -0.39 10.78 22.72
N LYS A 203 -1.12 9.67 22.77
CA LYS A 203 -2.59 9.68 22.66
C LYS A 203 -3.30 10.46 23.77
N LYS A 204 -2.68 10.64 24.94
CA LYS A 204 -3.25 11.45 26.04
C LYS A 204 -3.03 12.94 25.81
N ASP A 205 -1.89 13.29 25.23
CA ASP A 205 -1.51 14.68 24.98
C ASP A 205 -2.26 15.25 23.77
N ILE A 206 -2.52 14.43 22.75
CA ILE A 206 -3.42 14.77 21.66
C ILE A 206 -4.85 14.75 22.21
N ARG A 207 -5.51 15.91 22.28
CA ARG A 207 -6.96 15.97 22.51
C ARG A 207 -7.67 15.36 21.30
N ILE A 208 -7.82 14.04 21.31
CA ILE A 208 -8.76 13.41 20.40
C ILE A 208 -10.15 13.75 20.94
N GLU A 209 -10.70 14.88 20.52
CA GLU A 209 -12.15 15.04 20.51
C GLU A 209 -12.66 13.88 19.65
N ARG A 210 -13.26 12.88 20.32
CA ARG A 210 -13.85 11.74 19.62
C ARG A 210 -14.95 12.29 18.73
N VAL A 211 -14.68 12.32 17.43
CA VAL A 211 -15.70 12.48 16.39
C VAL A 211 -16.63 11.28 16.44
#